data_AF-D1VVJ3-F1
#
_entry.id   AF-D1VVJ3-F1
#
_cell.length_a   1.000
_cell.length_b   1.000
_cell.length_c   1.000
_cell.angle_alpha   90.00
_cell.angle_beta   90.00
_cell.angle_gamma   90.00
#
_symmetry.space_group_name_H-M   'P 1'
#
loop_
_entity.id
_entity.type
_entity.pdbx_description
1 polymer ?
#
loop_
_entity_poly.entity_id
_entity_poly.type
_entity_poly.pdbx_seq_one_letter_code
_entity_poly.pdbx_strand_id
1 'polypeptide(L)'
;MIEVIFSIVLVGLVDATILNNLLSINKASEKLKSYNKLVDYGNSKMEELISQSYRGEDIYLNNSSEKSYSSEVEIENLSKFKHVILKARDNKNGKEIKFEVYLKDKGIFTN
;
A
#
# COMPACT_ATOMS: atom_id res chain seq x y z
N MET A 1 3.51 -32.31 -45.76
CA MET A 1 4.82 -31.83 -45.24
C MET A 1 4.82 -30.31 -45.02
N ILE A 2 4.41 -29.50 -46.01
CA ILE A 2 4.23 -28.04 -45.85
C ILE A 2 3.20 -27.64 -44.78
N GLU A 3 2.06 -28.33 -44.70
CA GLU A 3 1.03 -28.06 -43.67
C GLU A 3 1.54 -28.25 -42.24
N VAL A 4 2.43 -29.21 -42.03
CA VAL A 4 3.03 -29.48 -40.71
C VAL A 4 3.96 -28.33 -40.33
N ILE A 5 4.74 -27.82 -41.29
CA ILE A 5 5.62 -26.66 -41.08
C ILE A 5 4.78 -25.41 -40.79
N PHE A 6 3.70 -25.18 -41.55
CA PHE A 6 2.79 -24.05 -41.33
C PHE A 6 2.12 -24.10 -39.96
N SER A 7 1.73 -25.29 -39.50
CA SER A 7 1.12 -25.49 -38.18
C SER A 7 2.12 -25.21 -37.05
N ILE A 8 3.39 -25.64 -37.19
CA ILE A 8 4.45 -25.36 -36.21
C ILE A 8 4.76 -23.86 -36.15
N VAL A 9 4.82 -23.19 -37.30
CA VAL A 9 5.05 -21.74 -37.38
C VAL A 9 3.91 -20.97 -36.70
N LEU A 10 2.66 -21.37 -36.93
CA LEU A 10 1.47 -20.77 -36.29
C LEU A 10 1.50 -20.95 -34.77
N VAL A 11 1.80 -22.15 -34.27
CA VAL A 11 1.90 -22.40 -32.83
C VAL A 11 3.02 -21.57 -32.20
N GLY A 12 4.19 -21.48 -32.84
CA GLY A 12 5.30 -20.64 -32.36
C GLY A 12 4.95 -19.14 -32.34
N LEU A 13 4.17 -18.66 -33.31
CA LEU A 13 3.73 -17.26 -33.38
C LEU A 13 2.71 -16.92 -32.29
N VAL A 14 1.80 -17.86 -32.01
CA VAL A 14 0.80 -17.75 -30.94
C VAL A 14 1.48 -17.80 -29.57
N ASP A 15 2.43 -18.72 -29.36
CA ASP A 15 3.17 -18.81 -28.10
C ASP A 15 4.02 -17.55 -27.85
N ALA A 16 4.73 -17.05 -28.87
CA ALA A 16 5.51 -15.82 -28.76
C ALA A 16 4.68 -14.57 -28.44
N THR A 17 3.43 -14.50 -28.90
CA THR A 17 2.55 -13.35 -28.63
C THR A 17 1.80 -13.47 -27.31
N ILE A 18 1.26 -14.66 -27.00
CA ILE A 18 0.49 -14.89 -25.78
C ILE A 18 1.39 -14.93 -24.55
N LEU A 19 2.56 -15.57 -24.62
CA LEU A 19 3.45 -15.71 -23.46
C LEU A 19 3.96 -14.35 -22.97
N ASN A 20 4.35 -13.47 -23.89
CA ASN A 20 4.80 -12.11 -23.55
C ASN A 20 3.68 -11.30 -22.89
N ASN A 21 2.45 -11.43 -23.39
CA ASN A 21 1.28 -10.79 -22.78
C ASN A 21 1.01 -11.35 -21.38
N LEU A 22 1.04 -12.67 -21.18
CA LEU A 22 0.87 -13.29 -19.86
C LEU A 22 1.94 -12.85 -18.86
N LEU A 23 3.21 -12.77 -19.29
CA LEU A 23 4.31 -12.29 -18.46
C LEU A 23 4.11 -10.82 -18.06
N SER A 24 3.65 -9.96 -18.98
CA SER A 24 3.36 -8.56 -18.67
C SER A 24 2.20 -8.41 -17.67
N ILE A 25 1.14 -9.19 -17.82
CA ILE A 25 -0.01 -9.22 -16.90
C ILE A 25 0.42 -9.70 -15.51
N ASN A 26 1.24 -10.75 -15.43
CA ASN A 26 1.77 -11.24 -14.15
C ASN A 26 2.63 -10.17 -13.46
N LYS A 27 3.53 -9.50 -14.18
CA LYS A 27 4.34 -8.39 -13.62
C LYS A 27 3.47 -7.25 -13.13
N ALA A 28 2.42 -6.89 -13.87
CA ALA A 28 1.48 -5.86 -13.45
C ALA A 28 0.71 -6.27 -12.18
N SER A 29 0.25 -7.53 -12.12
CA SER A 29 -0.44 -8.11 -10.96
C SER A 29 0.44 -8.14 -9.72
N GLU A 30 1.70 -8.56 -9.84
CA GLU A 30 2.67 -8.52 -8.73
C GLU A 30 2.92 -7.11 -8.22
N LYS A 31 3.04 -6.13 -9.14
CA LYS A 31 3.21 -4.71 -8.78
C LYS A 31 1.97 -4.18 -8.05
N LEU A 32 0.76 -4.54 -8.49
CA LEU A 32 -0.49 -4.18 -7.82
C LEU A 32 -0.59 -4.83 -6.43
N LYS A 33 -0.22 -6.11 -6.31
CA LYS A 33 -0.20 -6.82 -5.04
C LYS A 33 0.77 -6.18 -4.04
N SER A 34 1.96 -5.78 -4.49
CA SER A 34 2.92 -5.04 -3.66
C SER A 34 2.37 -3.70 -3.21
N TYR A 35 1.68 -2.97 -4.09
CA TYR A 35 1.04 -1.70 -3.74
C TYR A 35 -0.09 -1.89 -2.72
N ASN A 36 -0.98 -2.86 -2.94
CA ASN A 36 -2.08 -3.15 -2.02
C ASN A 36 -1.56 -3.49 -0.62
N LYS A 37 -0.50 -4.28 -0.50
CA LYS A 37 0.12 -4.57 0.80
C LYS A 37 0.64 -3.31 1.51
N LEU A 38 1.23 -2.38 0.77
CA LEU A 38 1.69 -1.10 1.34
C LEU A 38 0.49 -0.24 1.80
N VAL A 39 -0.60 -0.26 1.03
CA VAL A 39 -1.86 0.41 1.40
C VAL A 39 -2.47 -0.22 2.65
N ASP A 40 -2.55 -1.54 2.72
CA ASP A 40 -3.10 -2.28 3.87
C ASP A 40 -2.29 -1.99 5.14
N TYR A 41 -0.95 -1.98 5.04
CA TYR A 41 -0.07 -1.60 6.14
C TYR A 41 -0.33 -0.16 6.61
N GLY A 42 -0.39 0.79 5.66
CA GLY A 42 -0.68 2.20 5.96
C GLY A 42 -2.05 2.40 6.61
N ASN A 43 -3.08 1.74 6.10
CA ASN A 43 -4.43 1.76 6.67
C ASN A 43 -4.45 1.22 8.10
N SER A 44 -3.81 0.07 8.35
CA SER A 44 -3.74 -0.51 9.69
C SER A 44 -3.07 0.44 10.69
N LYS A 45 -1.98 1.10 10.30
CA LYS A 45 -1.31 2.10 11.14
C LYS A 45 -2.14 3.37 11.32
N MET A 46 -2.88 3.78 10.31
CA MET A 46 -3.79 4.91 10.42
C MET A 46 -4.96 4.60 11.38
N GLU A 47 -5.54 3.41 11.31
CA GLU A 47 -6.59 2.96 12.24
C GLU A 47 -6.11 2.95 13.69
N GLU A 48 -4.84 2.58 13.95
CA GLU A 48 -4.22 2.67 15.28
C GLU A 48 -4.22 4.11 15.81
N LEU A 49 -3.77 5.08 14.99
CA LEU A 49 -3.72 6.50 15.36
C LEU A 49 -5.11 7.10 15.56
N ILE A 50 -6.05 6.74 14.70
CA ILE A 50 -7.45 7.15 14.80
C ILE A 50 -8.02 6.64 16.14
N SER A 51 -7.84 5.35 16.45
CA SER A 51 -8.31 4.73 17.68
C SER A 51 -7.80 5.43 18.94
N GLN A 52 -6.50 5.76 18.99
CA GLN A 52 -5.89 6.52 20.09
C GLN A 52 -6.61 7.87 20.29
N SER A 53 -6.81 8.62 19.21
CA SER A 53 -7.53 9.90 19.27
C SER A 53 -8.97 9.76 19.76
N TYR A 54 -9.70 8.73 19.32
CA TYR A 54 -11.08 8.48 19.78
C TYR A 54 -11.15 8.17 21.29
N ARG A 55 -10.13 7.50 21.83
CA ARG A 55 -9.98 7.21 23.27
C ARG A 55 -9.52 8.43 24.08
N GLY A 56 -9.14 9.53 23.43
CA GLY A 56 -8.56 10.70 24.10
C GLY A 56 -7.12 10.48 24.55
N GLU A 57 -6.44 9.48 23.99
CA GLU A 57 -5.01 9.25 24.22
C GLU A 57 -4.17 10.20 23.35
N ASP A 58 -2.93 10.45 23.77
CA ASP A 58 -1.96 11.12 22.90
C ASP A 58 -1.68 10.23 21.69
N ILE A 59 -1.57 10.86 20.52
CA ILE A 59 -1.34 10.16 19.27
C ILE A 59 0.16 9.87 19.15
N TYR A 60 0.53 8.60 19.09
CA TYR A 60 1.90 8.15 18.86
C TYR A 60 1.90 6.92 17.96
N LEU A 61 2.89 6.84 17.08
CA LEU A 61 3.07 5.64 16.26
C LEU A 61 3.85 4.59 17.04
N ASN A 62 3.27 3.41 17.25
CA ASN A 62 4.07 2.28 17.68
C ASN A 62 4.91 1.77 16.51
N ASN A 63 6.20 2.11 16.53
CA ASN A 63 7.21 1.63 15.59
C ASN A 63 7.58 0.18 15.89
N SER A 64 6.58 -0.72 15.86
CA SER A 64 6.81 -2.14 15.71
C SER A 64 7.41 -2.36 14.32
N SER A 65 8.75 -2.38 14.24
CA SER A 65 9.48 -2.55 12.99
C SER A 65 9.08 -3.87 12.31
N GLU A 66 8.19 -3.78 11.32
CA GLU A 66 8.06 -4.85 10.35
C GLU A 66 9.26 -4.76 9.41
N LYS A 67 10.01 -5.86 9.23
CA LYS A 67 11.21 -5.88 8.38
C LYS A 67 10.97 -5.35 6.96
N SER A 68 9.73 -5.38 6.46
CA SER A 68 9.39 -5.03 5.08
C SER A 68 8.85 -3.60 4.89
N TYR A 69 8.32 -2.97 5.94
CA TYR A 69 7.63 -1.67 5.85
C TYR A 69 8.09 -0.74 6.96
N SER A 70 8.07 0.56 6.67
CA SER A 70 8.32 1.61 7.66
C SER A 70 7.22 2.65 7.62
N SER A 71 7.06 3.36 8.73
CA SER A 71 6.04 4.39 8.88
C SER A 71 6.55 5.54 9.72
N GLU A 72 6.17 6.75 9.32
CA GLU A 72 6.47 8.00 10.02
C GLU A 72 5.17 8.79 10.18
N VAL A 73 5.00 9.43 11.34
CA VAL A 73 3.83 10.25 11.63
C VAL A 73 4.25 11.69 11.87
N GLU A 74 3.55 12.61 11.22
CA GLU A 74 3.64 14.05 11.45
C GLU A 74 2.28 14.52 11.95
N ILE A 75 2.28 15.30 13.04
CA ILE A 75 1.05 15.78 13.68
C ILE A 75 1.11 17.30 13.72
N GLU A 76 0.12 17.93 13.10
CA GLU A 76 -0.09 19.37 13.13
C GLU A 76 -1.30 19.67 14.01
N ASN A 77 -1.08 20.36 15.13
CA ASN A 77 -2.16 20.77 16.03
C ASN A 77 -2.86 22.02 15.48
N LEU A 78 -4.12 21.87 15.08
CA LEU A 78 -5.03 22.96 14.71
C LEU A 78 -5.97 23.25 15.88
N SER A 79 -6.57 24.44 15.91
CA SER A 79 -7.36 24.93 17.07
C SER A 79 -8.41 23.95 17.63
N LYS A 80 -9.07 23.15 16.79
CA LYS A 80 -10.10 22.17 17.20
C LYS A 80 -9.81 20.74 16.72
N PHE A 81 -8.74 20.56 15.95
CA PHE A 81 -8.44 19.32 15.25
C PHE A 81 -6.94 19.07 15.23
N LYS A 82 -6.54 17.81 15.19
CA LYS A 82 -5.18 17.40 14.86
C LYS A 82 -5.18 16.92 13.42
N HIS A 83 -4.34 17.51 12.58
CA HIS A 83 -4.07 16.99 11.24
C HIS A 83 -2.93 15.98 11.37
N VAL A 84 -3.24 14.73 11.06
CA VAL A 84 -2.31 13.61 11.18
C VAL A 84 -1.94 13.14 9.79
N ILE A 85 -0.65 13.22 9.50
CA ILE A 85 -0.04 12.76 8.27
C ILE A 85 0.74 11.49 8.60
N LEU A 86 0.38 10.38 7.96
CA LEU A 86 1.11 9.12 8.04
C LEU A 86 1.80 8.87 6.70
N LYS A 87 3.12 8.73 6.73
CA LYS A 87 3.92 8.28 5.58
C LYS A 87 4.23 6.81 5.77
N ALA A 88 3.76 5.96 4.88
CA ALA A 88 4.06 4.52 4.86
C ALA A 88 5.00 4.21 3.69
N ARG A 89 6.11 3.52 3.94
CA ARG A 89 7.14 3.23 2.95
C ARG A 89 7.45 1.74 2.87
N ASP A 90 7.57 1.23 1.65
CA ASP A 90 8.09 -0.11 1.37
C ASP A 90 9.63 -0.06 1.33
N ASN A 91 10.26 -0.76 2.28
CA ASN A 91 11.71 -0.72 2.46
C ASN A 91 12.47 -1.37 1.30
N LYS A 92 11.82 -2.22 0.49
CA LYS A 92 12.47 -2.95 -0.60
C LYS A 92 12.53 -2.14 -1.90
N ASN A 93 11.53 -1.31 -2.16
CA ASN A 93 11.42 -0.57 -3.42
C ASN A 93 11.39 0.96 -3.24
N GLY A 94 11.42 1.45 -2.01
CA GLY A 94 11.44 2.88 -1.67
C GLY A 94 10.15 3.62 -1.99
N LYS A 95 9.07 2.93 -2.40
CA LYS A 95 7.79 3.57 -2.64
C LYS A 95 7.19 4.03 -1.32
N GLU A 96 6.56 5.19 -1.36
CA GLU A 96 5.91 5.81 -0.23
C GLU A 96 4.47 6.20 -0.58
N ILE A 97 3.57 6.02 0.39
CA ILE A 97 2.19 6.47 0.33
C ILE A 97 1.93 7.35 1.54
N LYS A 98 1.32 8.50 1.30
CA LYS A 98 0.91 9.45 2.33
C LYS A 98 -0.58 9.28 2.60
N PHE A 99 -0.94 9.14 3.86
CA PHE A 99 -2.31 9.13 4.35
C PHE A 99 -2.50 10.36 5.22
N GLU A 100 -3.66 11.00 5.10
CA GLU A 100 -3.97 12.23 5.82
C GLU A 100 -5.35 12.09 6.47
N VAL A 101 -5.45 12.47 7.74
CA VAL A 101 -6.72 12.47 8.48
C VAL A 101 -6.81 13.67 9.41
N TYR A 102 -8.01 14.22 9.56
CA TYR A 102 -8.32 15.25 10.53
C TYR A 102 -9.08 14.63 11.70
N LEU A 103 -8.48 14.71 12.89
CA LEU A 103 -9.03 14.14 14.12
C LEU A 103 -9.44 15.25 15.06
N LYS A 104 -10.52 15.06 15.84
CA LYS A 104 -10.90 16.04 16.86
C LYS A 104 -9.88 16.03 18.00
N ASP A 105 -9.63 17.21 18.56
CA ASP A 105 -8.68 17.37 19.66
C ASP A 105 -9.15 16.70 20.97
N LYS A 106 -10.47 16.55 21.13
CA LYS A 106 -11.10 15.79 22.23
C LYS A 106 -11.67 14.48 21.71
N GLY A 107 -11.31 13.37 22.36
CA GLY A 107 -11.84 12.05 22.07
C GLY A 107 -13.35 11.98 22.27
N ILE A 108 -14.01 11.02 21.62
CA ILE A 108 -15.46 10.82 21.75
C ILE A 108 -15.78 9.97 23.00
N PHE A 109 -14.81 9.17 23.46
CA PHE A 109 -14.93 8.31 24.63
C PHE A 109 -14.18 8.86 25.85
N THR A 110 -14.16 10.18 26.02
CA THR A 110 -13.61 10.81 27.23
C THR A 110 -14.66 10.78 28.34
N ASN A 111 -14.43 10.01 29.40
CA ASN A 111 -15.20 10.13 30.65
C ASN A 111 -14.95 11.50 31.31
#